data_AF-A0A522F017-F1
#
_entry.id   AF-A0A522F017-F1
#
_cell.length_a   1.000
_cell.length_b   1.000
_cell.length_c   1.000
_cell.angle_alpha   90.00
_cell.angle_beta   90.00
_cell.angle_gamma   90.00
#
_symmetry.space_group_name_H-M   'P 1'
#
loop_
_entity.id
_entity.type
_entity.pdbx_description
1 polymer ?
#
loop_
_entity_poly.entity_id
_entity_poly.type
_entity_poly.pdbx_seq_one_letter_code
_entity_poly.pdbx_strand_id
1 'polypeptide(L)'
;MKKLKDILYKAGLVEVVGSTDVPVSSVCFDSRKVEKGSLFVALKGTQNDGHTFIPQVVKAGAVAIICENLPNSLSQRDSFGAGG
;
A
#
# COMPACT_ATOMS: atom_id res chain seq x y z
N MET A 1 -5.94 -12.99 -11.10
CA MET A 1 -5.51 -11.89 -10.20
C MET A 1 -4.93 -12.51 -8.94
N LYS A 2 -3.74 -12.08 -8.49
CA LYS A 2 -3.13 -12.58 -7.25
C LYS A 2 -3.66 -11.79 -6.07
N LYS A 3 -3.86 -12.42 -4.91
CA LYS A 3 -4.23 -11.72 -3.69
C LYS A 3 -2.98 -11.16 -3.02
N LEU A 4 -3.14 -10.09 -2.24
CA LEU A 4 -2.05 -9.49 -1.48
C LEU A 4 -1.34 -10.54 -0.61
N LYS A 5 -2.10 -11.42 0.07
CA LYS A 5 -1.53 -12.51 0.87
C LYS A 5 -0.62 -13.47 0.08
N ASP A 6 -0.89 -13.73 -1.20
CA ASP A 6 -0.05 -14.58 -2.05
C ASP A 6 1.28 -13.88 -2.40
N ILE A 7 1.25 -12.56 -2.54
CA ILE A 7 2.44 -11.72 -2.78
C ILE A 7 3.29 -11.64 -1.50
N LEU A 8 2.63 -11.56 -0.34
CA LEU A 8 3.28 -11.41 0.97
C LEU A 8 3.65 -12.74 1.64
N TYR A 9 3.25 -13.89 1.11
CA TYR A 9 3.42 -15.22 1.73
C TYR A 9 4.89 -15.57 2.11
N LYS A 10 5.88 -14.95 1.46
CA LYS A 10 7.31 -15.09 1.81
C LYS A 10 7.98 -13.79 2.27
N ALA A 11 7.22 -12.71 2.41
CA ALA A 11 7.74 -11.47 2.94
C ALA A 11 7.84 -11.58 4.47
N GLY A 12 8.95 -11.12 5.04
CA GLY A 12 9.11 -10.98 6.49
C GLY A 12 8.26 -9.82 7.00
N LEU A 13 6.94 -10.02 7.06
CA LEU A 13 5.99 -9.04 7.56
C LEU A 13 6.18 -8.85 9.06
N VAL A 14 6.44 -7.62 9.47
CA VAL A 14 6.49 -7.25 10.89
C VAL A 14 5.07 -6.99 11.40
N GLU A 15 4.29 -6.24 10.62
CA GLU A 15 2.95 -5.81 11.02
C GLU A 15 2.07 -5.58 9.78
N VAL A 16 0.78 -5.82 9.92
CA VAL A 16 -0.22 -5.68 8.87
C VAL A 16 -1.43 -4.98 9.45
N VAL A 17 -1.87 -3.90 8.80
CA VAL A 17 -3.06 -3.14 9.19
C VAL A 17 -4.10 -3.23 8.08
N GLY A 18 -5.29 -3.72 8.41
CA GLY A 18 -6.39 -3.95 7.46
C GLY A 18 -6.41 -5.36 6.86
N SER A 19 -7.05 -5.50 5.70
CA SER A 19 -7.29 -6.80 5.05
C SER A 19 -6.25 -7.15 3.99
N THR A 20 -5.67 -8.34 4.07
CA THR A 20 -4.76 -8.90 3.06
C THR A 20 -5.46 -9.73 1.99
N ASP A 21 -6.78 -9.85 2.05
CA ASP A 21 -7.60 -10.54 1.05
C ASP A 21 -8.02 -9.61 -0.10
N VAL A 22 -7.22 -8.58 -0.39
CA VAL A 22 -7.47 -7.65 -1.50
C VAL A 22 -6.80 -8.15 -2.79
N PRO A 23 -7.47 -8.04 -3.95
CA PRO A 23 -6.89 -8.33 -5.24
C PRO A 23 -5.90 -7.24 -5.63
N VAL A 24 -4.68 -7.63 -6.00
CA VAL A 24 -3.65 -6.71 -6.49
C VAL A 24 -3.46 -6.92 -7.99
N SER A 25 -3.63 -5.85 -8.76
CA SER A 25 -3.47 -5.84 -10.21
C SER A 25 -2.02 -5.65 -10.62
N SER A 26 -1.33 -4.70 -9.97
CA SER A 26 0.03 -4.29 -10.30
C SER A 26 0.79 -3.87 -9.05
N VAL A 27 2.12 -3.93 -9.08
CA VAL A 27 2.99 -3.44 -8.00
C VAL A 27 3.82 -2.28 -8.53
N CYS A 28 3.81 -1.14 -7.84
CA CYS A 28 4.55 0.06 -8.23
C CYS A 28 5.22 0.71 -7.02
N PHE A 29 6.40 1.27 -7.24
CA PHE A 29 7.15 2.05 -6.25
C PHE A 29 7.20 3.54 -6.60
N ASP A 30 6.75 3.92 -7.81
CA ASP A 30 6.60 5.32 -8.23
C ASP A 30 5.15 5.75 -8.06
N SER A 31 4.91 6.76 -7.22
CA SER A 31 3.57 7.24 -6.88
C SER A 31 2.81 7.83 -8.09
N ARG A 32 3.52 8.19 -9.16
CA ARG A 32 2.95 8.70 -10.42
C ARG A 32 2.42 7.59 -11.33
N LYS A 33 2.82 6.34 -11.10
CA LYS A 33 2.38 5.16 -11.84
C LYS A 33 1.31 4.35 -11.11
N VAL A 34 0.89 4.82 -9.93
CA VAL A 34 -0.16 4.14 -9.16
C VAL A 34 -1.48 4.34 -9.87
N GLU A 35 -2.22 3.24 -9.98
CA GLU A 35 -3.55 3.18 -10.55
C GLU A 35 -4.47 2.38 -9.62
N LYS A 36 -5.76 2.34 -9.93
CA LYS A 36 -6.75 1.59 -9.17
C LYS A 36 -6.39 0.09 -9.12
N GLY A 37 -6.25 -0.46 -7.92
CA GLY A 37 -5.87 -1.87 -7.74
C GLY A 37 -4.36 -2.11 -7.67
N SER A 38 -3.54 -1.05 -7.71
CA SER A 38 -2.09 -1.17 -7.55
C SER A 38 -1.67 -1.25 -6.08
N LEU A 39 -0.60 -1.99 -5.85
CA LEU A 39 0.14 -2.01 -4.59
C LEU A 39 1.25 -0.98 -4.69
N PHE A 40 1.30 -0.04 -3.73
CA PHE A 40 2.37 0.94 -3.65
C PHE A 40 3.45 0.51 -2.65
N VAL A 41 4.73 0.65 -3.01
CA VAL A 41 5.86 0.41 -2.09
C VAL A 41 6.52 1.74 -1.74
N ALA A 42 6.21 2.25 -0.55
CA ALA A 42 6.79 3.43 0.07
C ALA A 42 8.15 3.09 0.69
N LEU A 43 9.20 3.15 -0.13
CA LEU A 43 10.58 3.03 0.33
C LEU A 43 11.10 4.40 0.79
N LYS A 44 11.85 4.44 1.89
CA LYS A 44 12.59 5.64 2.26
C LYS A 44 13.84 5.75 1.40
N GLY A 45 13.78 6.63 0.40
CA GLY A 45 14.93 6.95 -0.43
C GLY A 45 15.86 7.96 0.26
N THR A 46 17.09 8.05 -0.23
CA THR A 46 18.08 9.05 0.23
C THR A 46 17.65 10.49 -0.06
N GLN A 47 16.85 10.68 -1.12
CA GLN A 47 16.40 12.01 -1.57
C GLN A 47 14.93 12.29 -1.24
N ASN A 48 14.07 11.27 -1.19
CA ASN A 48 12.63 11.45 -0.98
C ASN A 48 12.08 10.34 -0.10
N ASP A 49 11.23 10.74 0.85
CA ASP A 49 10.53 9.82 1.72
C ASP A 49 9.23 9.34 1.04
N GLY A 50 9.19 8.06 0.67
CA GLY A 50 8.04 7.40 0.05
C GLY A 50 6.74 7.56 0.85
N HIS A 51 6.85 7.71 2.17
CA HIS A 51 5.69 7.89 3.06
C HIS A 51 4.93 9.19 2.76
N THR A 52 5.62 10.21 2.23
CA THR A 52 4.99 11.49 1.85
C THR A 52 3.99 11.33 0.70
N PHE A 53 4.14 10.28 -0.12
CA PHE A 53 3.27 10.03 -1.27
C PHE A 53 2.09 9.12 -0.94
N ILE A 54 2.01 8.55 0.26
CA ILE A 54 0.88 7.75 0.74
C ILE A 54 -0.48 8.40 0.42
N PRO A 55 -0.76 9.66 0.82
CA PRO A 55 -2.05 10.28 0.54
C PRO A 55 -2.35 10.40 -0.97
N GLN A 56 -1.32 10.64 -1.79
CA GLN A 56 -1.47 10.71 -3.24
C GLN A 56 -1.87 9.35 -3.83
N VAL A 57 -1.19 8.27 -3.42
CA VAL A 57 -1.42 6.93 -3.97
C VAL A 57 -2.73 6.33 -3.49
N VAL A 58 -3.15 6.65 -2.26
CA VAL A 58 -4.49 6.30 -1.75
C VAL A 58 -5.55 6.96 -2.63
N LYS A 59 -5.39 8.24 -2.94
CA LYS A 59 -6.31 8.98 -3.84
C LYS A 59 -6.29 8.43 -5.27
N ALA A 60 -5.16 7.93 -5.75
CA ALA A 60 -5.03 7.28 -7.05
C ALA A 60 -5.68 5.88 -7.11
N GLY A 61 -6.07 5.31 -5.97
CA GLY A 61 -6.75 4.01 -5.88
C GLY A 61 -5.82 2.83 -5.57
N ALA A 62 -4.66 3.08 -4.95
CA ALA A 62 -3.85 2.01 -4.39
C ALA A 62 -4.69 1.18 -3.41
N VAL A 63 -4.62 -0.15 -3.51
CA VAL A 63 -5.36 -1.08 -2.62
C VAL A 63 -4.54 -1.52 -1.42
N ALA A 64 -3.22 -1.36 -1.50
CA ALA A 64 -2.30 -1.73 -0.44
C ALA A 64 -1.03 -0.88 -0.53
N ILE A 65 -0.41 -0.64 0.63
CA ILE A 65 0.82 0.14 0.74
C ILE A 65 1.79 -0.65 1.60
N ILE A 66 3.01 -0.83 1.10
CA ILE A 66 4.12 -1.44 1.84
C ILE A 66 5.09 -0.32 2.21
N CYS A 67 5.41 -0.20 3.49
CA CYS A 67 6.38 0.75 4.02
C CYS A 67 7.36 0.02 4.95
N GLU A 68 8.57 0.56 5.08
CA GLU A 68 9.57 0.00 6.00
C GLU A 68 9.22 0.29 7.47
N ASN A 69 8.55 1.42 7.73
CA ASN A 69 8.17 1.83 9.07
C ASN A 69 6.72 2.31 9.05
N LEU A 70 5.86 1.67 9.83
CA LEU A 70 4.47 2.11 9.93
C LEU A 70 4.44 3.50 10.61
N PRO A 71 3.70 4.47 10.05
CA PRO A 71 3.57 5.76 10.69
C PRO A 71 2.85 5.61 12.03
N ASN A 72 3.34 6.26 13.09
CA ASN A 72 2.76 6.20 14.45
C ASN A 72 1.29 6.68 14.54
N SER A 73 0.78 7.33 13.50
CA SER A 73 -0.60 7.79 13.41
C SER A 73 -1.25 7.23 12.15
N LEU A 74 -1.54 5.93 12.19
CA LEU A 74 -2.50 5.33 11.27
C LEU A 74 -3.89 5.67 11.82
N SER A 75 -4.47 6.76 11.34
CA SER A 75 -5.89 7.02 11.57
C SER A 75 -6.67 5.80 11.10
N GLN A 76 -7.24 5.03 12.02
CA GLN A 76 -8.00 3.79 11.79
C GLN A 76 -9.28 3.98 10.94
N ARG A 77 -9.39 5.07 10.17
CA ARG A 77 -10.64 5.55 9.58
C ARG A 77 -10.59 5.93 8.12
N ASP A 78 -9.50 5.69 7.40
CA ASP A 78 -9.60 5.62 5.96
C ASP A 78 -10.00 4.19 5.60
N SER A 79 -11.28 3.88 5.86
CA SER A 79 -11.96 2.75 5.28
C SER A 79 -11.60 2.74 3.79
N PHE A 80 -10.67 1.87 3.38
CA PHE A 80 -10.48 1.52 1.98
C PHE A 80 -11.84 0.99 1.55
N GLY A 81 -12.62 1.88 0.94
CA GLY A 81 -14.05 1.72 0.80
C GLY A 81 -14.34 0.39 0.14
N ALA A 82 -15.00 -0.49 0.88
CA ALA A 82 -15.85 -1.50 0.31
C ALA A 82 -17.01 -0.75 -0.38
N GLY A 83 -16.73 -0.19 -1.55
CA GLY A 83 -17.78 0.18 -2.50
C GLY A 83 -18.39 -1.13 -2.96
N GLY A 84 -19.64 -1.36 -2.54
CA GLY A 84 -20.48 -2.46 -3.00
C GLY A 84 -20.80 -2.39 -4.48
#